data_AF-A0A0D0US47-F1
#
_entry.id   AF-A0A0D0US47-F1
#
_cell.length_a   1.000
_cell.length_b   1.000
_cell.length_c   1.000
_cell.angle_alpha   90.00
_cell.angle_beta   90.00
_cell.angle_gamma   90.00
#
_symmetry.space_group_name_H-M   'P 1'
#
loop_
_entity.id
_entity.type
_entity.pdbx_description
1 polymer ?
#
loop_
_entity_poly.entity_id
_entity_poly.type
_entity_poly.pdbx_seq_one_letter_code
_entity_poly.pdbx_strand_id
1 'polypeptide(L)'
;MATVRIEVYGAGGLDAAAYACAGHAAPIVATIEAAGWSACPVPRVPESGRPCGHVYRYPTGGLADPPGDAHPRWCDRDGCAARRRHRSTRLPLTPRSPEPPAGFLAADDPAAEGLAARARTEVAADVALAQALVPGAGPVLVVAVGGAEPGELMFTLDQGRVLSYRLRRLLDLAAATHARRAGPGVRPRNRRGCP
;
A
#
# COMPACT_ATOMS: atom_id res chain seq x y z
N MET A 1 21.66 0.64 -8.61
CA MET A 1 20.29 0.83 -8.05
C MET A 1 19.62 -0.53 -7.89
N ALA A 2 18.66 -0.65 -6.98
CA ALA A 2 17.92 -1.90 -6.79
C ALA A 2 16.95 -2.15 -7.95
N THR A 3 16.91 -3.40 -8.41
CA THR A 3 16.01 -3.89 -9.47
C THR A 3 15.22 -5.11 -9.00
N VAL A 4 15.57 -5.68 -7.86
CA VAL A 4 14.92 -6.82 -7.21
C VAL A 4 14.51 -6.40 -5.80
N ARG A 5 13.25 -6.68 -5.43
CA ARG A 5 12.78 -6.63 -4.06
C ARG A 5 12.76 -8.05 -3.53
N ILE A 6 13.40 -8.32 -2.41
CA ILE A 6 13.44 -9.62 -1.75
C ILE A 6 12.53 -9.51 -0.53
N GLU A 7 11.41 -10.22 -0.56
CA GLU A 7 10.48 -10.29 0.56
C GLU A 7 11.00 -11.30 1.58
N VAL A 8 11.15 -10.87 2.83
CA VAL A 8 11.71 -11.66 3.92
C VAL A 8 10.58 -12.04 4.87
N TYR A 9 10.39 -13.34 5.06
CA TYR A 9 9.32 -13.90 5.87
C TYR A 9 9.88 -14.68 7.05
N GLY A 10 9.32 -14.44 8.23
CA GLY A 10 9.48 -15.28 9.42
C GLY A 10 8.20 -16.05 9.73
N ALA A 11 8.09 -16.55 10.96
CA ALA A 11 6.99 -17.42 11.37
C ALA A 11 5.60 -16.75 11.31
N GLY A 12 5.55 -15.41 11.38
CA GLY A 12 4.30 -14.64 11.45
C GLY A 12 3.89 -13.91 10.17
N GLY A 13 4.69 -13.97 9.10
CA GLY A 13 4.40 -13.28 7.84
C GLY A 13 5.57 -12.48 7.30
N LEU A 14 5.27 -11.38 6.60
CA LEU A 14 6.26 -10.53 5.94
C LEU A 14 6.91 -9.57 6.95
N ASP A 15 8.20 -9.76 7.19
CA ASP A 15 8.92 -9.08 8.27
C ASP A 15 9.86 -7.99 7.74
N ALA A 16 10.38 -8.15 6.52
CA ALA A 16 11.16 -7.13 5.85
C ALA A 16 11.06 -7.22 4.33
N ALA A 17 11.50 -6.15 3.67
CA ALA A 17 11.85 -6.17 2.25
C ALA A 17 13.29 -5.68 2.09
N ALA A 18 14.15 -6.51 1.53
CA ALA A 18 15.48 -6.12 1.10
C ALA A 18 15.46 -5.71 -0.39
N TYR A 19 16.34 -4.80 -0.77
CA TYR A 19 16.39 -4.25 -2.12
C TYR A 19 17.78 -4.48 -2.69
N ALA A 20 17.84 -5.19 -3.82
CA ALA A 20 19.09 -5.62 -4.44
C ALA A 20 19.11 -5.29 -5.93
N CYS A 21 20.29 -5.05 -6.50
CA CYS A 21 20.44 -5.15 -7.95
C CYS A 21 20.45 -6.63 -8.37
N ALA A 22 20.27 -6.91 -9.65
CA ALA A 22 20.26 -8.28 -10.19
C ALA A 22 21.50 -9.10 -9.77
N GLY A 23 22.70 -8.50 -9.76
CA GLY A 23 23.94 -9.18 -9.38
C GLY A 23 24.05 -9.54 -7.89
N HIS A 24 23.34 -8.84 -7.01
CA HIS A 24 23.39 -9.10 -5.56
C HIS A 24 22.17 -9.85 -5.02
N ALA A 25 21.16 -10.11 -5.85
CA ALA A 25 19.92 -10.74 -5.40
C ALA A 25 20.15 -12.16 -4.83
N ALA A 26 20.83 -13.03 -5.58
CA ALA A 26 21.07 -14.41 -5.16
C ALA A 26 21.94 -14.54 -3.89
N PRO A 27 23.07 -13.81 -3.75
CA PRO A 27 23.85 -13.81 -2.51
C PRO A 27 23.06 -13.34 -1.28
N ILE A 28 22.21 -12.31 -1.44
CA ILE A 28 21.38 -11.78 -0.36
C ILE A 28 20.32 -12.80 0.06
N VAL A 29 19.66 -13.46 -0.90
CA VAL A 29 18.70 -14.56 -0.63
C VAL A 29 19.37 -15.67 0.17
N ALA A 30 20.52 -16.17 -0.29
CA ALA A 30 21.26 -17.23 0.40
C ALA A 30 21.66 -16.84 1.84
N THR A 31 22.05 -15.57 2.05
CA THR A 31 22.40 -15.06 3.38
C THR A 31 21.19 -15.04 4.32
N ILE A 32 20.02 -14.64 3.81
CA ILE A 32 18.77 -14.58 4.57
C ILE A 32 18.29 -15.99 4.93
N GLU A 33 18.37 -16.92 3.98
CA GLU A 33 18.02 -18.34 4.18
C GLU A 33 18.97 -19.03 5.16
N ALA A 34 20.27 -18.77 5.07
CA ALA A 34 21.26 -19.27 6.04
C ALA A 34 21.01 -18.75 7.47
N ALA A 35 20.36 -17.60 7.61
CA ALA A 35 19.95 -17.04 8.89
C ALA A 35 18.58 -17.58 9.38
N GLY A 36 17.98 -18.54 8.68
CA GLY A 36 16.73 -19.20 9.08
C GLY A 36 15.45 -18.48 8.65
N TRP A 37 15.53 -17.50 7.76
CA TRP A 37 14.36 -16.76 7.24
C TRP A 37 14.01 -17.22 5.83
N SER A 38 12.74 -17.14 5.45
CA SER A 38 12.33 -17.38 4.05
C SER A 38 12.52 -16.12 3.21
N ALA A 39 13.13 -16.24 2.04
CA ALA A 39 13.39 -15.12 1.14
C ALA A 39 12.73 -15.36 -0.23
N CYS A 40 11.86 -14.45 -0.68
CA CYS A 40 11.18 -14.53 -1.96
C CYS A 40 11.55 -13.35 -2.87
N PRO A 41 12.37 -13.56 -3.92
CA PRO A 41 12.70 -12.53 -4.88
C PRO A 41 11.47 -12.16 -5.72
N VAL A 42 11.14 -10.87 -5.74
CA VAL A 42 10.08 -10.30 -6.57
C VAL A 42 10.74 -9.45 -7.66
N PRO A 43 10.58 -9.80 -8.96
CA PRO A 43 11.22 -9.11 -10.10
C PRO A 43 10.78 -7.65 -10.35
N ARG A 44 10.11 -7.02 -9.40
CA ARG A 44 9.61 -5.64 -9.51
C ARG A 44 9.91 -4.90 -8.22
N VAL A 45 10.71 -3.84 -8.33
CA VAL A 45 10.81 -2.83 -7.29
C VAL A 45 9.76 -1.77 -7.61
N PRO A 46 8.63 -1.73 -6.87
CA PRO A 46 7.59 -0.75 -7.14
C PRO A 46 7.98 0.70 -6.79
N GLU A 47 9.12 0.88 -6.14
CA GLU A 47 9.62 2.15 -5.62
C GLU A 47 10.95 2.48 -6.30
N SER A 48 10.91 3.35 -7.32
CA SER A 48 12.13 3.82 -7.98
C SER A 48 13.05 4.53 -6.98
N GLY A 49 14.37 4.32 -7.12
CA GLY A 49 15.39 5.09 -6.41
C GLY A 49 16.00 4.46 -5.15
N ARG A 50 15.63 3.23 -4.75
CA ARG A 50 16.28 2.60 -3.60
C ARG A 50 17.70 2.10 -3.91
N PRO A 51 18.68 2.34 -3.02
CA PRO A 51 20.03 1.81 -3.19
C PRO A 51 20.04 0.28 -3.00
N CYS A 52 20.98 -0.38 -3.68
CA CYS A 52 21.24 -1.80 -3.45
C CYS A 52 21.74 -2.01 -2.01
N GLY A 53 21.27 -3.07 -1.35
CA GLY A 53 21.59 -3.37 0.05
C GLY A 53 20.66 -2.67 1.05
N HIS A 54 19.72 -1.84 0.60
CA HIS A 54 18.73 -1.25 1.50
C HIS A 54 17.76 -2.30 2.03
N VAL A 55 17.43 -2.24 3.32
CA VAL A 55 16.46 -3.12 3.96
C VAL A 55 15.41 -2.26 4.66
N TYR A 56 14.15 -2.50 4.32
CA TYR A 56 13.01 -1.95 5.03
C TYR A 56 12.42 -3.03 5.93
N ARG A 57 12.51 -2.84 7.24
CA ARG A 57 11.87 -3.74 8.21
C ARG A 57 10.44 -3.27 8.41
N TYR A 58 9.50 -4.18 8.25
CA TYR A 58 8.13 -3.86 8.58
C TYR A 58 7.98 -3.92 10.10
N PRO A 59 7.39 -2.89 10.72
CA PRO A 59 6.97 -2.96 12.12
C PRO A 59 6.05 -4.16 12.39
N THR A 60 5.49 -4.74 11.32
CA THR A 60 4.55 -5.84 11.37
C THR A 60 5.19 -7.21 11.64
N GLY A 61 6.51 -7.33 11.49
CA GLY A 61 7.15 -8.65 11.47
C GLY A 61 7.31 -9.37 12.80
N GLY A 62 6.91 -8.71 13.89
CA GLY A 62 6.84 -9.29 15.23
C GLY A 62 5.49 -9.05 15.90
N LEU A 63 4.45 -8.73 15.14
CA LEU A 63 3.12 -8.42 15.69
C LEU A 63 2.43 -9.64 16.33
N ALA A 64 2.90 -10.85 15.99
CA ALA A 64 2.28 -12.09 16.42
C ALA A 64 2.61 -12.49 17.86
N ASP A 65 3.64 -11.95 18.54
CA ASP A 65 3.95 -12.39 19.91
C ASP A 65 4.48 -11.30 20.85
N PRO A 66 3.78 -11.13 21.98
CA PRO A 66 4.36 -11.38 23.29
C PRO A 66 3.62 -12.55 23.99
N PRO A 67 4.31 -13.34 24.83
CA PRO A 67 3.69 -14.48 25.50
C PRO A 67 2.66 -14.02 26.54
N GLY A 68 1.45 -14.61 26.51
CA GLY A 68 0.43 -14.49 27.57
C GLY A 68 -0.52 -13.29 27.46
N ASP A 69 -1.08 -12.85 28.60
CA ASP A 69 -2.01 -11.71 28.75
C ASP A 69 -1.37 -10.33 28.50
N ALA A 70 -0.15 -10.30 27.94
CA ALA A 70 0.55 -9.07 27.61
C ALA A 70 -0.02 -8.49 26.31
N HIS A 71 -0.40 -7.22 26.35
CA HIS A 71 -0.89 -6.51 25.16
C HIS A 71 0.13 -6.63 24.01
N PRO A 72 -0.30 -6.99 22.79
CA PRO A 72 0.58 -6.99 21.64
C PRO A 72 1.24 -5.63 21.46
N ARG A 73 2.51 -5.61 21.00
CA ARG A 73 3.30 -4.36 20.88
C ARG A 73 2.66 -3.31 19.97
N TRP A 74 1.74 -3.71 19.12
CA TRP A 74 0.98 -2.85 18.22
C TRP A 74 -0.32 -2.31 18.79
N CYS A 75 -0.76 -2.83 19.93
CA CYS A 75 -2.01 -2.42 20.52
C CYS A 75 -1.91 -0.98 21.03
N ASP A 76 -2.90 -0.14 20.67
CA ASP A 76 -3.07 1.23 21.17
C ASP A 76 -3.38 1.28 22.67
N ARG A 77 -3.82 0.16 23.26
CA ARG A 77 -4.22 -0.03 24.66
C ARG A 77 -5.50 0.70 25.06
N ASP A 78 -5.93 1.70 24.30
CA ASP A 78 -7.12 2.49 24.57
C ASP A 78 -8.37 1.60 24.65
N GLY A 79 -9.04 1.51 25.79
CA GLY A 79 -10.34 0.81 25.89
C GLY A 79 -10.34 -0.68 25.49
N CYS A 80 -9.20 -1.37 25.51
CA CYS A 80 -9.11 -2.78 25.10
C CYS A 80 -10.01 -3.71 25.93
N ALA A 81 -10.06 -3.49 27.26
CA ALA A 81 -10.91 -4.25 28.16
C ALA A 81 -12.40 -4.08 27.84
N ALA A 82 -12.84 -2.84 27.63
CA ALA A 82 -14.23 -2.53 27.29
C ALA A 82 -14.64 -3.14 25.94
N ARG A 83 -13.74 -3.13 24.95
CA ARG A 83 -14.00 -3.68 23.61
C ARG A 83 -13.78 -5.19 23.50
N ARG A 84 -13.20 -5.82 24.52
CA ARG A 84 -12.75 -7.21 24.52
C ARG A 84 -11.91 -7.58 23.28
N ARG A 85 -11.10 -6.64 22.80
CA ARG A 85 -10.21 -6.80 21.63
C ARG A 85 -9.03 -5.83 21.68
N HIS A 86 -7.86 -6.31 21.27
CA HIS A 86 -6.71 -5.45 20.96
C HIS A 86 -6.92 -4.77 19.60
N ARG A 87 -6.56 -3.50 19.49
CA ARG A 87 -6.63 -2.73 18.25
C ARG A 87 -5.35 -1.90 18.09
N SER A 88 -4.84 -1.76 16.87
CA SER A 88 -3.74 -0.84 16.58
C SER A 88 -4.23 0.59 16.45
N THR A 89 -3.31 1.56 16.57
CA THR A 89 -3.59 2.94 16.16
C THR A 89 -4.21 2.95 14.77
N ARG A 90 -5.30 3.72 14.60
CA ARG A 90 -5.96 3.93 13.31
C ARG A 90 -5.01 4.74 12.43
N LEU A 91 -4.70 4.20 11.27
CA LEU A 91 -3.91 4.91 10.27
C LEU A 91 -4.87 5.54 9.25
N PRO A 92 -4.88 6.88 9.12
CA PRO A 92 -5.70 7.53 8.12
C PRO A 92 -5.18 7.16 6.74
N LEU A 93 -6.07 6.63 5.92
CA LEU A 93 -5.92 6.53 4.48
C LEU A 93 -6.46 7.81 3.87
N THR A 94 -5.57 8.77 3.67
CA THR A 94 -5.88 9.93 2.83
C THR A 94 -5.73 9.47 1.38
N PRO A 95 -6.80 9.51 0.56
CA PRO A 95 -6.64 9.31 -0.87
C PRO A 95 -5.71 10.41 -1.38
N ARG A 96 -4.50 10.06 -1.83
CA ARG A 96 -3.73 11.00 -2.65
C ARG A 96 -4.50 11.16 -3.94
N SER A 97 -5.21 12.28 -4.07
CA SER A 97 -5.77 12.68 -5.35
C SER A 97 -4.61 12.68 -6.36
N PRO A 98 -4.77 12.08 -7.55
CA PRO A 98 -3.77 12.26 -8.59
C PRO A 98 -3.61 13.76 -8.79
N GLU A 99 -2.37 14.24 -8.66
CA GLU A 99 -2.02 15.62 -9.00
C GLU A 99 -2.47 15.81 -10.46
N PRO A 100 -3.39 16.76 -10.74
CA PRO A 100 -3.78 17.00 -12.10
C PRO A 100 -2.52 17.36 -12.90
N PRO A 101 -2.39 16.89 -14.14
CA PRO A 101 -1.24 17.28 -14.96
C PRO A 101 -1.16 18.80 -15.01
N ALA A 102 -0.05 19.36 -14.53
CA ALA A 102 0.25 20.78 -14.66
C ALA A 102 0.20 21.13 -16.15
N GLY A 103 -0.89 21.78 -16.58
CA GLY A 103 -1.11 22.07 -17.99
C GLY A 103 -2.54 22.39 -18.43
N PHE A 104 -3.58 22.15 -17.62
CA PHE A 104 -4.90 22.72 -17.91
C PHE A 104 -4.97 24.16 -17.37
N LEU A 105 -4.37 25.09 -18.10
CA LEU A 105 -4.63 26.52 -17.89
C LEU A 105 -6.09 26.82 -18.24
N ALA A 106 -6.68 27.59 -17.33
CA ALA A 106 -7.99 28.23 -17.35
C ALA A 106 -8.53 28.56 -18.75
N ALA A 107 -9.71 28.02 -19.07
CA ALA A 107 -10.67 28.79 -19.83
C ALA A 107 -11.49 29.58 -18.79
N ASP A 108 -11.39 30.91 -18.83
CA ASP A 108 -12.21 31.82 -18.04
C ASP A 108 -13.68 31.61 -18.38
N ASP A 109 -14.40 30.85 -17.54
CA ASP A 109 -15.84 30.70 -17.65
C ASP A 109 -16.48 30.90 -16.25
N PRO A 110 -17.04 32.09 -15.95
CA PRO A 110 -17.54 32.45 -14.61
C PRO A 110 -18.84 31.71 -14.22
N ALA A 111 -19.36 30.82 -15.06
CA ALA A 111 -20.48 29.94 -14.72
C ALA A 111 -20.06 28.62 -14.02
N ALA A 112 -18.76 28.34 -13.90
CA ALA A 112 -18.24 27.09 -13.35
C ALA A 112 -18.05 27.07 -11.82
N GLU A 113 -18.31 28.17 -11.11
CA GLU A 113 -18.13 28.23 -9.65
C GLU A 113 -19.21 27.46 -8.87
N GLY A 114 -20.37 27.19 -9.47
CA GLY A 114 -21.49 26.50 -8.80
C GLY A 114 -21.35 24.98 -8.66
N LEU A 115 -20.46 24.33 -9.43
CA LEU A 115 -20.27 22.87 -9.40
C LEU A 115 -18.95 22.41 -8.78
N ALA A 116 -17.98 23.30 -8.63
CA ALA A 116 -16.70 23.02 -7.96
C ALA A 116 -16.84 22.99 -6.42
N ALA A 117 -17.90 23.61 -5.87
CA ALA A 117 -18.23 23.64 -4.45
C ALA A 117 -19.18 22.51 -4.00
N ARG A 118 -19.39 21.47 -4.81
CA ARG A 118 -19.78 20.18 -4.24
C ARG A 118 -18.55 19.69 -3.48
N ALA A 119 -18.52 20.01 -2.19
CA ALA A 119 -17.62 19.45 -1.20
C ALA A 119 -17.36 18.00 -1.62
N ARG A 120 -16.18 17.77 -2.19
CA ARG A 120 -15.69 16.41 -2.39
C ARG A 120 -15.58 15.91 -0.98
N THR A 121 -16.60 15.19 -0.52
CA THR A 121 -16.56 14.52 0.77
C THR A 121 -15.30 13.69 0.71
N GLU A 122 -14.24 14.16 1.36
CA GLU A 122 -13.01 13.39 1.44
C GLU A 122 -13.43 12.10 2.13
N VAL A 123 -13.50 11.03 1.35
CA VAL A 123 -13.75 9.70 1.87
C VAL A 123 -12.48 9.35 2.63
N ALA A 124 -12.44 9.76 3.90
CA ALA A 124 -11.41 9.39 4.83
C ALA A 124 -11.70 7.94 5.22
N ALA A 125 -10.78 7.03 4.93
CA ALA A 125 -10.84 5.69 5.47
C ALA A 125 -9.74 5.55 6.53
N ASP A 126 -10.01 4.84 7.62
CA ASP A 126 -9.01 4.43 8.58
C ASP A 126 -8.79 2.93 8.45
N VAL A 127 -7.55 2.49 8.66
CA VAL A 127 -7.23 1.07 8.78
C VAL A 127 -6.60 0.79 10.12
N ALA A 128 -7.02 -0.31 10.74
CA ALA A 128 -6.43 -0.82 11.98
C ALA A 128 -6.34 -2.35 11.94
N LEU A 129 -5.34 -2.90 12.61
CA LEU A 129 -5.31 -4.31 12.96
C LEU A 129 -6.10 -4.53 14.24
N ALA A 130 -6.93 -5.58 14.30
CA ALA A 130 -7.64 -5.94 15.51
C ALA A 130 -7.53 -7.45 15.79
N GLN A 131 -7.52 -7.83 17.06
CA GLN A 131 -7.51 -9.22 17.48
C GLN A 131 -8.46 -9.39 18.66
N ALA A 132 -9.38 -10.36 18.57
CA ALA A 132 -10.33 -10.66 19.63
C ALA A 132 -9.62 -11.36 20.81
N LEU A 133 -10.09 -11.11 22.04
CA LEU A 133 -9.60 -11.79 23.24
C LEU A 133 -10.25 -13.16 23.44
N VAL A 134 -10.44 -13.90 22.35
CA VAL A 134 -10.98 -15.27 22.35
C VAL A 134 -9.89 -16.20 21.85
N PRO A 135 -9.55 -17.28 22.57
CA PRO A 135 -8.55 -18.24 22.13
C PRO A 135 -8.85 -18.77 20.73
N GLY A 136 -7.82 -18.82 19.87
CA GLY A 136 -7.94 -19.29 18.49
C GLY A 136 -8.50 -18.28 17.48
N ALA A 137 -8.92 -17.09 17.92
CA ALA A 137 -9.31 -16.02 16.99
C ALA A 137 -8.07 -15.39 16.33
N GLY A 138 -7.97 -15.54 15.02
CA GLY A 138 -6.92 -14.89 14.23
C GLY A 138 -7.10 -13.36 14.19
N PRO A 139 -6.01 -12.60 13.95
CA PRO A 139 -6.08 -11.17 13.72
C PRO A 139 -6.89 -10.83 12.44
N VAL A 140 -7.57 -9.68 12.47
CA VAL A 140 -8.39 -9.16 11.39
C VAL A 140 -8.00 -7.71 11.08
N LEU A 141 -8.09 -7.34 9.80
CA LEU A 141 -7.98 -5.96 9.33
C LEU A 141 -9.35 -5.30 9.47
N VAL A 142 -9.42 -4.15 10.13
CA VAL A 142 -10.61 -3.31 10.19
C VAL A 142 -10.40 -2.09 9.32
N VAL A 143 -11.27 -1.89 8.35
CA VAL A 143 -11.32 -0.70 7.51
C VAL A 143 -12.57 0.08 7.89
N ALA A 144 -12.41 1.24 8.51
CA ALA A 144 -13.50 2.15 8.80
C ALA A 144 -13.58 3.19 7.68
N VAL A 145 -14.70 3.32 7.00
CA VAL A 145 -14.88 4.33 5.95
C VAL A 145 -15.76 5.43 6.50
N GLY A 146 -15.23 6.66 6.53
CA GLY A 146 -15.97 7.87 6.86
C GLY A 146 -16.82 8.36 5.68
N GLY A 147 -17.94 9.00 5.98
CA GLY A 147 -18.91 9.47 4.99
C GLY A 147 -20.28 9.72 5.63
N ALA A 148 -21.32 9.89 4.80
CA ALA A 148 -22.69 10.08 5.28
C ALA A 148 -23.21 8.86 6.07
N GLU A 149 -22.78 7.67 5.69
CA GLU A 149 -23.09 6.40 6.37
C GLU A 149 -21.75 5.73 6.76
N PRO A 150 -21.22 5.98 7.97
CA PRO A 150 -19.97 5.38 8.40
C PRO A 150 -20.13 3.86 8.57
N GLY A 151 -19.17 3.10 8.03
CA GLY A 151 -19.17 1.64 8.10
C GLY A 151 -17.81 1.06 8.49
N GLU A 152 -17.81 -0.02 9.29
CA GLU A 152 -16.62 -0.83 9.54
C GLU A 152 -16.70 -2.12 8.72
N LEU A 153 -15.67 -2.38 7.92
CA LEU A 153 -15.46 -3.65 7.23
C LEU A 153 -14.36 -4.43 7.94
N MET A 154 -14.63 -5.71 8.23
CA MET A 154 -13.66 -6.61 8.86
C MET A 154 -13.21 -7.66 7.85
N PHE A 155 -11.90 -7.84 7.72
CA PHE A 155 -11.29 -8.82 6.84
C PHE A 155 -10.35 -9.71 7.63
N THR A 156 -10.32 -11.01 7.33
CA THR A 156 -9.18 -11.84 7.75
C THR A 156 -7.89 -11.30 7.09
N LEU A 157 -6.72 -11.63 7.63
CA LEU A 157 -5.46 -11.22 7.01
C LEU A 157 -5.33 -11.69 5.55
N ASP A 158 -5.77 -12.92 5.25
CA ASP A 158 -5.77 -13.44 3.88
C ASP A 158 -6.70 -12.65 2.97
N GLN A 159 -7.90 -12.30 3.44
CA GLN A 159 -8.82 -11.44 2.71
C GLN A 159 -8.22 -10.04 2.48
N GLY A 160 -7.57 -9.46 3.50
CA GLY A 160 -6.86 -8.19 3.39
C GLY A 160 -5.73 -8.23 2.36
N ARG A 161 -4.98 -9.34 2.31
CA ARG A 161 -3.91 -9.57 1.33
C ARG A 161 -4.47 -9.65 -0.09
N VAL A 162 -5.54 -10.43 -0.29
CA VAL A 162 -6.23 -10.53 -1.59
C VAL A 162 -6.77 -9.16 -2.03
N LEU A 163 -7.39 -8.41 -1.11
CA LEU A 163 -7.91 -7.06 -1.39
C LEU A 163 -6.77 -6.12 -1.80
N SER A 164 -5.66 -6.12 -1.07
CA SER A 164 -4.47 -5.31 -1.39
C SER A 164 -3.94 -5.61 -2.79
N TYR A 165 -3.80 -6.89 -3.16
CA TYR A 165 -3.39 -7.26 -4.51
C TYR A 165 -4.37 -6.80 -5.60
N ARG A 166 -5.69 -6.93 -5.35
CA ARG A 166 -6.72 -6.49 -6.29
C ARG A 166 -6.72 -4.98 -6.48
N LEU A 167 -6.64 -4.21 -5.38
CA LEU A 167 -6.56 -2.75 -5.42
C LEU A 167 -5.32 -2.28 -6.18
N ARG A 168 -4.16 -2.87 -5.89
CA ARG A 168 -2.92 -2.56 -6.59
C ARG A 168 -3.02 -2.83 -8.09
N ARG A 169 -3.59 -3.96 -8.48
CA ARG A 169 -3.83 -4.29 -9.89
C ARG A 169 -4.76 -3.27 -10.56
N LEU A 170 -5.83 -2.84 -9.89
CA LEU A 170 -6.74 -1.82 -10.41
C LEU A 170 -6.03 -0.47 -10.59
N LEU A 171 -5.21 -0.05 -9.63
CA LEU A 171 -4.41 1.17 -9.73
C LEU A 171 -3.41 1.11 -10.89
N ASP A 172 -2.71 -0.03 -11.06
CA ASP A 172 -1.80 -0.25 -12.19
C ASP A 172 -2.53 -0.16 -13.53
N LEU A 173 -3.74 -0.74 -13.64
CA LEU A 173 -4.57 -0.65 -14.84
C LEU A 173 -5.04 0.77 -15.12
N ALA A 174 -5.44 1.51 -14.08
CA ALA A 174 -5.86 2.90 -14.20
C ALA A 174 -4.70 3.79 -14.68
N ALA A 175 -3.51 3.64 -14.10
CA ALA A 175 -2.30 4.35 -14.52
C ALA A 175 -1.92 4.04 -15.97
N ALA A 176 -1.97 2.76 -16.39
CA ALA A 176 -1.70 2.36 -17.76
C ALA A 176 -2.73 2.91 -18.76
N THR A 177 -3.98 3.09 -18.34
CA THR A 177 -5.03 3.71 -19.15
C THR A 177 -4.79 5.21 -19.29
N HIS A 178 -4.40 5.88 -18.20
CA HIS A 178 -4.06 7.29 -18.19
C HIS A 178 -2.86 7.59 -19.10
N ALA A 179 -1.79 6.79 -19.02
CA ALA A 179 -0.61 6.94 -19.88
C ALA A 179 -0.96 6.81 -21.38
N ARG A 180 -1.88 5.91 -21.74
CA ARG A 180 -2.37 5.76 -23.13
C ARG A 180 -3.22 6.93 -23.61
N ARG A 181 -3.96 7.58 -22.70
CA ARG A 181 -4.73 8.80 -23.02
C ARG A 181 -3.84 10.03 -23.11
N ALA A 182 -2.71 10.05 -22.40
CA ALA A 182 -1.76 11.15 -22.40
C ALA A 182 -0.82 11.20 -23.62
N GLY A 183 -0.84 10.22 -24.53
CA GLY A 183 -0.12 10.30 -25.82
C GLY A 183 -0.25 9.05 -26.70
N PRO A 184 -0.24 9.17 -28.05
CA PRO A 184 0.65 10.06 -28.80
C PRO A 184 -0.07 11.08 -29.69
N GLY A 185 -0.01 12.36 -29.29
CA GLY A 185 -0.34 13.49 -30.15
C GLY A 185 0.88 14.01 -30.93
N VAL A 186 1.56 13.18 -31.72
CA VAL A 186 2.48 13.65 -32.77
C VAL A 186 2.40 12.69 -33.95
N ARG A 187 1.56 13.03 -34.94
CA ARG A 187 1.71 12.49 -36.29
C ARG A 187 3.06 12.98 -36.83
N PRO A 188 3.92 12.11 -37.39
CA PRO A 188 5.08 12.58 -38.13
C PRO A 188 4.58 13.45 -39.30
N ARG A 189 4.95 14.74 -39.30
CA ARG A 189 4.75 15.59 -40.47
C ARG A 189 5.58 15.02 -41.61
N ASN A 190 4.92 14.31 -42.53
CA ASN A 190 5.47 13.99 -43.85
C ASN A 190 5.94 15.29 -44.51
N ARG A 191 7.25 15.56 -44.50
CA ARG A 191 7.86 16.54 -45.40
C ARG A 191 8.07 15.84 -46.75
N ARG A 192 7.06 15.93 -47.62
CA ARG A 192 7.29 15.93 -49.07
C ARG A 192 7.41 17.39 -49.51
N GLY A 193 8.45 17.70 -50.25
CA GLY A 193 8.61 18.98 -50.94
C GLY A 193 10.07 19.24 -51.31
N CYS A 194 10.44 18.88 -52.54
CA CYS A 194 11.62 19.35 -53.28
C CYS A 194 11.55 20.89 -53.48
N PRO A 195 12.64 21.53 -53.95
CA PRO A 195 12.97 21.48 -55.37
C PRO A 195 14.28 20.76 -55.70
#